data_AF-A0A536GYR3-F1
#
_entry.id   AF-A0A536GYR3-F1
#
_cell.length_a   1.000
_cell.length_b   1.000
_cell.length_c   1.000
_cell.angle_alpha   90.00
_cell.angle_beta   90.00
_cell.angle_gamma   90.00
#
_symmetry.space_group_name_H-M   'P 1'
#
loop_
_entity.id
_entity.type
_entity.pdbx_description
1 polymer ?
#
loop_
_entity_poly.entity_id
_entity_poly.type
_entity_poly.pdbx_seq_one_letter_code
_entity_poly.pdbx_strand_id
1 'polypeptide(L)'
;MLIIGKIILESPGISASISAYYYSVMRDVFVGSLWVIGIFLICYRYAFLDDIVSTLAGICAIGVSLFPTPPDMGATQQQTTIGLAHASFASCFFLVLALMSIILFQKTDQVEPAHRKQQRNTVYLICGIVILACLVLAALLLFVPYLHDASWLQPLHPIFFLEAFAILAFGFAWFVKGDTFILKDA
;
A
#
# COMPACT_ATOMS: atom_id res chain seq x y z
N MET A 1 -5.72 -9.51 -9.96
CA MET A 1 -6.50 -10.69 -9.55
C MET A 1 -7.84 -10.32 -8.92
N LEU A 2 -7.89 -9.38 -7.96
CA LEU A 2 -9.15 -8.99 -7.28
C LEU A 2 -10.29 -8.60 -8.24
N ILE A 3 -10.06 -7.64 -9.15
CA ILE A 3 -11.07 -7.19 -10.12
C ILE A 3 -11.59 -8.35 -10.97
N ILE A 4 -10.67 -9.07 -11.64
CA ILE A 4 -11.01 -10.16 -12.56
C ILE A 4 -11.79 -11.27 -11.83
N GLY A 5 -11.33 -11.66 -10.63
CA GLY A 5 -11.99 -12.70 -9.86
C GLY A 5 -13.40 -12.31 -9.43
N LYS A 6 -13.61 -11.07 -8.96
CA LYS A 6 -14.96 -10.57 -8.62
C LYS A 6 -15.89 -10.56 -9.84
N ILE A 7 -15.40 -10.11 -11.00
CA ILE A 7 -16.19 -10.08 -12.24
C ILE A 7 -16.67 -11.50 -12.63
N ILE A 8 -15.81 -12.50 -12.49
CA ILE A 8 -16.12 -13.89 -12.89
C ILE A 8 -17.03 -14.58 -11.86
N LEU A 9 -16.78 -14.37 -10.57
CA LEU A 9 -17.38 -15.19 -9.49
C LEU A 9 -18.56 -14.53 -8.78
N GLU A 10 -18.76 -13.22 -8.92
CA GLU A 10 -19.78 -12.48 -8.16
C GLU A 10 -20.57 -11.51 -9.03
N SER A 11 -19.93 -10.45 -9.51
CA SER A 11 -20.59 -9.41 -10.30
C SER A 11 -19.61 -8.48 -11.01
N PRO A 12 -19.97 -7.96 -12.19
CA PRO A 12 -19.19 -6.93 -12.87
C PRO A 12 -19.06 -5.67 -12.00
N GLY A 13 -17.93 -4.97 -12.13
CA GLY A 13 -17.65 -3.72 -11.41
C GLY A 13 -16.53 -3.85 -10.37
N ILE A 14 -15.94 -2.70 -10.03
CA ILE A 14 -14.80 -2.57 -9.10
C ILE A 14 -15.34 -2.14 -7.73
N SER A 15 -14.75 -2.67 -6.65
CA SER A 15 -15.08 -2.20 -5.29
C SER A 15 -14.53 -0.79 -5.04
N ALA A 16 -15.15 -0.03 -4.13
CA ALA A 16 -14.78 1.37 -3.86
C ALA A 16 -13.33 1.57 -3.38
N SER A 17 -12.75 0.55 -2.75
CA SER A 17 -11.34 0.46 -2.35
C SER A 17 -10.85 -0.98 -2.52
N ILE A 18 -9.53 -1.18 -2.46
CA ILE A 18 -8.91 -2.51 -2.41
C ILE A 18 -9.39 -3.24 -1.15
N SER A 19 -9.47 -2.54 -0.02
CA SER A 19 -9.96 -3.12 1.24
C SER A 19 -11.44 -3.52 1.20
N ALA A 20 -12.26 -2.88 0.37
CA ALA A 20 -13.67 -3.26 0.19
C ALA A 20 -13.86 -4.65 -0.42
N TYR A 21 -12.82 -5.24 -1.04
CA TYR A 21 -12.87 -6.65 -1.45
C TYR A 21 -12.99 -7.61 -0.26
N TYR A 22 -12.79 -7.16 0.98
CA TYR A 22 -13.08 -7.92 2.18
C TYR A 22 -14.55 -8.39 2.26
N TYR A 23 -15.48 -7.62 1.68
CA TYR A 23 -16.92 -7.94 1.67
C TYR A 23 -17.37 -8.63 0.37
N SER A 24 -16.42 -9.05 -0.47
CA SER A 24 -16.69 -9.75 -1.74
C SER A 24 -16.26 -11.21 -1.67
N VAL A 25 -16.58 -12.00 -2.70
CA VAL A 25 -16.07 -13.37 -2.88
C VAL A 25 -14.53 -13.44 -2.91
N MET A 26 -13.86 -12.32 -3.18
CA MET A 26 -12.40 -12.21 -3.24
C MET A 26 -11.74 -11.91 -1.90
N ARG A 27 -12.49 -11.92 -0.79
CA ARG A 27 -11.97 -11.67 0.56
C ARG A 27 -10.73 -12.48 0.86
N ASP A 28 -10.77 -13.79 0.62
CA ASP A 28 -9.69 -14.68 1.04
C ASP A 28 -8.42 -14.45 0.20
N VAL A 29 -8.57 -14.03 -1.06
CA VAL A 29 -7.45 -13.62 -1.92
C VAL A 29 -6.84 -12.30 -1.40
N PHE A 30 -7.68 -11.32 -1.04
CA PHE A 30 -7.23 -10.05 -0.48
C PHE A 30 -6.48 -10.27 0.85
N VAL A 31 -7.12 -10.96 1.81
CA VAL A 31 -6.55 -11.26 3.13
C VAL A 31 -5.28 -12.09 2.98
N GLY A 32 -5.31 -13.18 2.21
CA GLY A 32 -4.16 -14.04 1.99
C GLY A 32 -2.96 -13.31 1.37
N SER A 33 -3.22 -12.41 0.42
CA SER A 33 -2.16 -11.59 -0.20
C SER A 33 -1.48 -10.68 0.82
N LEU A 34 -2.25 -10.02 1.70
CA LEU A 34 -1.68 -9.17 2.76
C LEU A 34 -0.88 -9.95 3.80
N TRP A 35 -1.31 -11.17 4.14
CA TRP A 35 -0.53 -12.07 4.99
C TRP A 35 0.80 -12.44 4.34
N VAL A 36 0.80 -12.82 3.06
CA VAL A 36 2.03 -13.15 2.33
C VAL A 36 2.96 -11.94 2.25
N ILE A 37 2.43 -10.76 1.88
CA ILE A 37 3.20 -9.50 1.85
C ILE A 37 3.76 -9.19 3.25
N GLY A 38 2.94 -9.33 4.29
CA GLY A 38 3.33 -9.04 5.66
C GLY A 38 4.47 -9.92 6.16
N ILE A 39 4.33 -11.24 5.99
CA ILE A 39 5.38 -12.20 6.34
C ILE A 39 6.64 -11.96 5.52
N PHE A 40 6.51 -11.73 4.21
CA PHE A 40 7.65 -11.43 3.34
C PHE A 40 8.45 -10.22 3.84
N LEU A 41 7.77 -9.14 4.23
CA LEU A 41 8.41 -7.94 4.77
C LEU A 41 9.05 -8.18 6.15
N ILE A 42 8.43 -8.98 7.03
CA ILE A 42 9.00 -9.35 8.33
C ILE A 42 10.27 -10.21 8.18
N CYS A 43 10.29 -11.08 7.18
CA CYS A 43 11.44 -11.93 6.87
C CYS A 43 12.55 -11.19 6.10
N TYR A 44 12.32 -9.97 5.63
CA TYR A 44 13.33 -9.19 4.93
C TYR A 44 14.42 -8.71 5.90
N ARG A 45 15.63 -9.26 5.75
CA ARG A 45 16.79 -8.97 6.61
C ARG A 45 17.90 -8.31 5.81
N TYR A 46 18.32 -7.12 6.24
CA TYR A 46 19.39 -6.37 5.58
C TYR A 46 20.27 -5.62 6.58
N ALA A 47 19.75 -4.57 7.20
CA ALA A 47 20.44 -3.76 8.20
C ALA A 47 19.45 -3.41 9.30
N PHE A 48 19.92 -3.12 10.52
CA PHE A 48 19.05 -2.97 11.69
C PHE A 48 17.84 -2.03 11.48
N LEU A 49 18.07 -0.87 10.85
CA LEU A 49 16.98 0.06 10.55
C LEU A 49 16.04 -0.48 9.45
N ASP A 50 16.58 -1.13 8.42
CA ASP A 50 15.79 -1.74 7.36
C ASP A 50 14.92 -2.90 7.90
N ASP A 51 15.45 -3.69 8.82
CA ASP A 51 14.74 -4.78 9.51
C ASP A 51 13.58 -4.26 10.36
N ILE A 52 13.78 -3.20 11.14
CA ILE A 52 12.71 -2.61 11.96
C ILE A 52 11.61 -2.04 11.07
N VAL A 53 11.99 -1.26 10.05
CA VAL A 53 11.03 -0.57 9.17
C VAL A 53 10.25 -1.58 8.33
N SER A 54 10.90 -2.61 7.79
CA SER A 54 10.22 -3.68 7.06
C SER A 54 9.33 -4.54 7.95
N THR A 55 9.78 -4.87 9.18
CA THR A 55 8.93 -5.56 10.17
C THR A 55 7.69 -4.75 10.51
N LEU A 56 7.83 -3.44 10.74
CA LEU A 56 6.70 -2.54 10.99
C LEU A 56 5.72 -2.54 9.81
N ALA A 57 6.23 -2.41 8.57
CA ALA A 57 5.39 -2.50 7.37
C ALA A 57 4.63 -3.83 7.33
N GLY A 58 5.30 -4.95 7.63
CA GLY A 58 4.67 -6.26 7.59
C GLY A 58 3.59 -6.46 8.66
N ILE A 59 3.83 -5.96 9.89
CA ILE A 59 2.82 -5.93 10.96
C ILE A 59 1.63 -5.08 10.53
N CYS A 60 1.86 -3.92 9.91
CA CYS A 60 0.77 -3.08 9.42
C CYS A 60 -0.03 -3.76 8.31
N ALA A 61 0.61 -4.44 7.35
CA ALA A 61 -0.09 -5.20 6.30
C ALA A 61 -1.00 -6.29 6.89
N ILE A 62 -0.49 -7.05 7.87
CA ILE A 62 -1.29 -8.06 8.59
C ILE A 62 -2.44 -7.39 9.34
N GLY A 63 -2.19 -6.25 9.99
CA GLY A 63 -3.21 -5.44 10.65
C GLY A 63 -4.36 -5.05 9.69
N VAL A 64 -4.05 -4.53 8.50
CA VAL A 64 -5.05 -4.21 7.46
C VAL A 64 -5.92 -5.42 7.12
N SER A 65 -5.35 -6.63 7.10
CA SER A 65 -6.08 -7.86 6.79
C SER A 65 -6.99 -8.34 7.93
N LEU A 66 -6.64 -8.04 9.19
CA LEU A 66 -7.35 -8.51 10.40
C LEU A 66 -8.50 -7.59 10.80
N PHE A 67 -8.36 -6.29 10.55
CA PHE A 67 -9.37 -5.28 10.86
C PHE A 67 -10.04 -4.84 9.56
N PRO A 68 -11.29 -5.21 9.25
CA PRO A 68 -11.97 -4.75 8.04
C PRO A 68 -12.40 -3.28 8.10
N THR A 69 -12.61 -2.66 6.94
CA THR A 69 -13.31 -1.37 6.81
C THR A 69 -14.77 -1.50 7.28
N PRO A 70 -15.44 -0.42 7.72
CA PRO A 70 -16.85 -0.53 8.07
C PRO A 70 -17.71 -0.85 6.83
N PRO A 71 -18.82 -1.59 6.97
CA PRO A 71 -19.78 -1.78 5.87
C PRO A 71 -20.38 -0.44 5.41
N ASP A 72 -20.69 -0.34 4.11
CA ASP A 72 -21.24 0.89 3.52
C ASP A 72 -22.58 1.33 4.12
N MET A 73 -23.38 0.38 4.62
CA MET A 73 -24.68 0.66 5.24
C MET A 73 -24.82 -0.08 6.58
N GLY A 74 -25.35 0.62 7.58
CA GLY A 74 -25.73 0.02 8.87
C GLY A 74 -24.56 -0.42 9.75
N ALA A 75 -23.37 0.18 9.59
CA ALA A 75 -22.22 -0.12 10.43
C ALA A 75 -22.53 0.15 11.91
N THR A 76 -22.29 -0.86 12.76
CA THR A 76 -22.39 -0.69 14.21
C THR A 76 -21.22 0.15 14.74
N GLN A 77 -21.37 0.74 15.94
CA GLN A 77 -20.28 1.48 16.58
C GLN A 77 -18.99 0.64 16.70
N GLN A 78 -19.13 -0.67 16.97
CA GLN A 78 -17.99 -1.58 17.04
C GLN A 78 -17.29 -1.73 15.68
N GLN A 79 -18.05 -1.87 14.59
CA GLN A 79 -17.50 -1.97 13.24
C GLN A 79 -16.82 -0.67 12.81
N THR A 80 -17.35 0.49 13.20
CA THR A 80 -16.70 1.79 12.96
C THR A 80 -15.36 1.89 13.70
N THR A 81 -15.30 1.45 14.97
CA THR A 81 -14.04 1.43 15.73
C THR A 81 -13.00 0.48 15.10
N ILE A 82 -13.43 -0.69 14.64
CA ILE A 82 -12.58 -1.63 13.88
C ILE A 82 -12.09 -0.98 12.59
N GLY A 83 -12.97 -0.26 11.88
CA GLY A 83 -12.64 0.52 10.70
C GLY A 83 -11.58 1.60 10.96
N LEU A 84 -11.59 2.21 12.15
CA LEU A 84 -10.58 3.18 12.54
C LEU A 84 -9.21 2.52 12.78
N ALA A 85 -9.20 1.31 13.35
CA ALA A 85 -7.99 0.50 13.43
C ALA A 85 -7.46 0.13 12.04
N HIS A 86 -8.33 -0.31 11.12
CA HIS A 86 -7.98 -0.55 9.72
C HIS A 86 -7.32 0.67 9.08
N ALA A 87 -7.96 1.83 9.16
CA ALA A 87 -7.45 3.07 8.57
C ALA A 87 -6.08 3.46 9.16
N SER A 88 -5.89 3.24 10.46
CA SER A 88 -4.60 3.48 11.15
C SER A 88 -3.50 2.54 10.62
N PHE A 89 -3.78 1.24 10.52
CA PHE A 89 -2.82 0.28 9.96
C PHE A 89 -2.52 0.53 8.48
N ALA A 90 -3.54 0.84 7.67
CA ALA A 90 -3.37 1.14 6.25
C ALA A 90 -2.54 2.41 6.02
N SER A 91 -2.83 3.48 6.77
CA SER A 91 -2.07 4.73 6.70
C SER A 91 -0.62 4.52 7.11
N CYS A 92 -0.39 3.80 8.21
CA CYS A 92 0.95 3.46 8.66
C CYS A 92 1.70 2.60 7.63
N PHE A 93 1.04 1.59 7.06
CA PHE A 93 1.61 0.74 6.01
C PHE A 93 2.11 1.58 4.84
N PHE A 94 1.24 2.37 4.20
CA PHE A 94 1.63 3.21 3.05
C PHE A 94 2.70 4.24 3.40
N LEU A 95 2.62 4.86 4.58
CA LEU A 95 3.64 5.80 5.05
C LEU A 95 5.01 5.11 5.17
N VAL A 96 5.06 3.92 5.77
CA VAL A 96 6.29 3.15 5.90
C VAL A 96 6.84 2.76 4.53
N LEU A 97 6.02 2.31 3.58
CA LEU A 97 6.46 2.00 2.22
C LEU A 97 7.07 3.23 1.51
N ALA A 98 6.46 4.40 1.70
CA ALA A 98 7.00 5.66 1.18
C ALA A 98 8.36 5.98 1.81
N LEU A 99 8.49 5.89 3.13
CA LEU A 99 9.73 6.14 3.86
C LEU A 99 10.84 5.16 3.48
N MET A 100 10.51 3.88 3.25
CA MET A 100 11.45 2.89 2.72
C MET A 100 12.00 3.34 1.37
N SER A 101 11.14 3.81 0.47
CA SER A 101 11.52 4.29 -0.86
C SER A 101 12.36 5.57 -0.81
N ILE A 102 11.95 6.57 -0.03
CA ILE A 102 12.60 7.87 0.01
C ILE A 102 13.93 7.81 0.78
N ILE A 103 13.98 7.07 1.89
CA ILE A 103 15.12 7.12 2.81
C ILE A 103 15.97 5.88 2.66
N LEU A 104 15.41 4.69 2.92
CA LEU A 104 16.21 3.47 3.07
C LEU A 104 16.82 3.02 1.74
N PHE A 105 16.05 3.03 0.65
CA PHE A 105 16.55 2.56 -0.65
C PHE A 105 17.63 3.48 -1.23
N GLN A 106 17.61 4.75 -0.84
CA GLN A 106 18.54 5.76 -1.31
C GLN A 106 19.87 5.75 -0.55
N LYS A 107 19.94 5.17 0.66
CA LYS A 107 21.18 5.03 1.45
C LYS A 107 22.34 4.48 0.60
N THR A 108 23.51 5.06 0.81
CA THR A 108 24.77 4.72 0.14
C THR A 108 25.94 5.05 1.06
N ASP A 109 26.93 4.16 1.14
CA ASP A 109 28.16 4.39 1.89
C ASP A 109 29.28 4.98 1.00
N GLN A 110 28.96 5.24 -0.27
CA GLN A 110 29.88 5.84 -1.24
C GLN A 110 29.83 7.36 -1.19
N VAL A 111 31.00 8.00 -1.09
CA VAL A 111 31.15 9.48 -1.11
C VAL A 111 30.66 10.06 -2.44
N GLU A 112 30.99 9.42 -3.57
CA GLU A 112 30.48 9.75 -4.89
C GLU A 112 29.77 8.53 -5.51
N PRO A 113 28.43 8.45 -5.42
CA PRO A 113 27.69 7.34 -5.99
C PRO A 113 27.73 7.37 -7.52
N ALA A 114 27.98 6.21 -8.13
CA ALA A 114 27.99 6.05 -9.58
C ALA A 114 26.68 6.53 -10.24
N HIS A 115 26.73 7.00 -11.48
CA HIS A 115 25.58 7.54 -12.22
C HIS A 115 24.35 6.59 -12.22
N ARG A 116 24.57 5.27 -12.36
CA ARG A 116 23.50 4.26 -12.28
C ARG A 116 22.79 4.24 -10.91
N LYS A 117 23.52 4.47 -9.81
CA LYS A 117 22.93 4.56 -8.45
C LYS A 117 22.11 5.84 -8.29
N GLN A 118 22.54 6.96 -8.88
CA GLN A 118 21.78 8.20 -8.88
C GLN A 118 20.44 8.04 -9.63
N GLN A 119 20.45 7.43 -10.82
CA GLN A 119 19.22 7.13 -11.58
C GLN A 119 18.22 6.29 -10.77
N ARG A 120 18.71 5.27 -10.05
CA ARG A 120 17.86 4.46 -9.17
C ARG A 120 17.32 5.26 -7.99
N ASN A 121 18.14 6.11 -7.37
CA ASN A 121 17.68 6.98 -6.28
C ASN A 121 16.57 7.93 -6.75
N THR A 122 16.65 8.44 -7.99
CA THR A 122 15.56 9.21 -8.61
C THR A 122 14.28 8.39 -8.74
N VAL A 123 14.38 7.13 -9.20
CA VAL A 123 13.22 6.23 -9.27
C VAL A 123 12.59 6.03 -7.90
N TYR A 124 13.39 5.76 -6.86
CA TYR A 124 12.88 5.57 -5.51
C TYR A 124 12.22 6.82 -4.94
N LEU A 125 12.80 8.00 -5.21
CA LEU A 125 12.24 9.28 -4.80
C LEU A 125 10.88 9.52 -5.46
N ILE A 126 10.77 9.34 -6.78
CA ILE A 126 9.52 9.51 -7.52
C ILE A 126 8.45 8.56 -6.98
N CYS A 127 8.77 7.27 -6.81
CA CYS A 127 7.83 6.29 -6.28
C CYS A 127 7.36 6.67 -4.87
N GLY A 128 8.30 7.06 -4.00
CA GLY A 128 7.97 7.53 -2.65
C GLY A 128 7.06 8.75 -2.63
N ILE A 129 7.33 9.75 -3.47
CA ILE A 129 6.49 10.95 -3.63
C ILE A 129 5.09 10.57 -4.13
N VAL A 130 5.00 9.66 -5.10
CA VAL A 130 3.71 9.16 -5.61
C VAL A 130 2.89 8.50 -4.50
N ILE A 131 3.52 7.66 -3.66
CA ILE A 131 2.85 7.02 -2.52
C ILE A 131 2.32 8.08 -1.54
N LEU A 132 3.14 9.07 -1.17
CA LEU A 132 2.72 10.15 -0.28
C LEU A 132 1.59 10.98 -0.88
N ALA A 133 1.66 11.30 -2.17
CA ALA A 133 0.60 12.04 -2.85
C ALA A 133 -0.71 11.25 -2.87
N CYS A 134 -0.66 9.93 -3.11
CA CYS A 134 -1.84 9.07 -3.04
C CYS A 134 -2.44 9.05 -1.62
N LEU A 135 -1.59 8.94 -0.59
CA LEU A 135 -2.04 8.93 0.80
C LEU A 135 -2.67 10.27 1.22
N VAL A 136 -2.05 11.39 0.85
CA VAL A 136 -2.60 12.73 1.12
C VAL A 136 -3.91 12.93 0.37
N LEU A 137 -3.99 12.56 -0.90
CA LEU A 137 -5.21 12.71 -1.68
C LEU A 137 -6.35 11.81 -1.15
N ALA A 138 -6.04 10.58 -0.74
CA ALA A 138 -7.02 9.71 -0.09
C ALA A 138 -7.54 10.33 1.21
N ALA A 139 -6.66 10.89 2.05
CA ALA A 139 -7.07 11.60 3.26
C ALA A 139 -7.95 12.82 2.95
N LEU A 140 -7.61 13.62 1.92
CA LEU A 140 -8.43 14.75 1.50
C LEU A 140 -9.83 14.30 1.04
N LEU A 141 -9.92 13.24 0.24
CA LEU A 141 -11.19 12.69 -0.23
C LEU A 141 -12.06 12.14 0.91
N LEU A 142 -11.45 11.61 1.97
CA LEU A 142 -12.16 11.00 3.09
C LEU A 142 -12.55 12.00 4.19
N PHE A 143 -11.74 13.04 4.43
CA PHE A 143 -11.90 13.93 5.58
C PHE A 143 -12.31 15.37 5.23
N VAL A 144 -12.28 15.77 3.96
CA VAL A 144 -12.79 17.09 3.55
C VAL A 144 -14.27 16.95 3.17
N PRO A 145 -15.22 17.55 3.93
CA PRO A 145 -16.65 17.32 3.74
C PRO A 145 -17.14 17.56 2.30
N TYR A 146 -16.65 18.62 1.67
CA TYR A 146 -17.01 18.96 0.28
C TYR A 146 -16.58 17.88 -0.74
N LEU A 147 -15.48 17.19 -0.49
CA LEU A 147 -14.98 16.11 -1.35
C LEU A 147 -15.59 14.76 -0.99
N HIS A 148 -15.88 14.53 0.29
CA HIS A 148 -16.49 13.30 0.78
C HIS A 148 -17.89 13.09 0.19
N ASP A 149 -18.71 14.16 0.21
CA ASP A 149 -20.11 14.14 -0.26
C ASP A 149 -20.24 14.34 -1.79
N ALA A 150 -19.11 14.44 -2.50
CA ALA A 150 -19.08 14.66 -3.93
C ALA A 150 -19.56 13.41 -4.69
N SER A 151 -20.86 13.33 -4.97
CA SER A 151 -21.51 12.23 -5.68
C SER A 151 -20.92 11.94 -7.07
N TRP A 152 -20.30 12.92 -7.71
CA TRP A 152 -19.64 12.77 -9.02
C TRP A 152 -18.29 12.01 -8.94
N LEU A 153 -17.67 11.93 -7.76
CA LEU A 153 -16.43 11.18 -7.54
C LEU A 153 -16.69 9.70 -7.24
N GLN A 154 -17.84 9.38 -6.65
CA GLN A 154 -18.17 8.02 -6.20
C GLN A 154 -18.12 6.96 -7.32
N PRO A 155 -18.59 7.22 -8.57
CA PRO A 155 -18.50 6.24 -9.66
C PRO A 155 -17.08 5.96 -10.16
N LEU A 156 -16.12 6.86 -9.85
CA LEU A 156 -14.74 6.72 -10.29
C LEU A 156 -13.91 5.82 -9.36
N HIS A 157 -14.45 5.43 -8.20
CA HIS A 157 -13.75 4.67 -7.16
C HIS A 157 -12.32 5.21 -6.89
N PRO A 158 -12.18 6.50 -6.57
CA PRO A 158 -10.87 7.17 -6.52
C PRO A 158 -9.94 6.54 -5.47
N ILE A 159 -10.48 6.11 -4.33
CA ILE A 159 -9.70 5.46 -3.27
C ILE A 159 -9.05 4.17 -3.78
N PHE A 160 -9.80 3.33 -4.51
CA PHE A 160 -9.25 2.13 -5.14
C PHE A 160 -8.02 2.44 -6.02
N PHE A 161 -8.12 3.45 -6.88
CA PHE A 161 -7.01 3.81 -7.77
C PHE A 161 -5.82 4.40 -7.02
N LEU A 162 -6.05 5.21 -5.99
CA LEU A 162 -4.97 5.77 -5.17
C LEU A 162 -4.21 4.67 -4.41
N GLU A 163 -4.93 3.71 -3.82
CA GLU A 163 -4.32 2.54 -3.19
C GLU A 163 -3.55 1.70 -4.22
N ALA A 164 -4.13 1.45 -5.39
CA ALA A 164 -3.49 0.68 -6.45
C ALA A 164 -2.21 1.36 -6.96
N PHE A 165 -2.24 2.66 -7.23
CA PHE A 165 -1.07 3.42 -7.66
C PHE A 165 0.03 3.45 -6.60
N ALA A 166 -0.33 3.60 -5.32
CA ALA A 166 0.64 3.54 -4.23
C ALA A 166 1.31 2.15 -4.14
N ILE A 167 0.55 1.05 -4.23
CA ILE A 167 1.09 -0.32 -4.23
C ILE A 167 1.98 -0.55 -5.45
N LEU A 168 1.56 -0.13 -6.65
CA LEU A 168 2.33 -0.30 -7.87
C LEU A 168 3.63 0.52 -7.86
N ALA A 169 3.58 1.76 -7.35
CA ALA A 169 4.77 2.60 -7.20
C ALA A 169 5.79 1.96 -6.25
N PHE A 170 5.34 1.43 -5.11
CA PHE A 170 6.22 0.68 -4.22
C PHE A 170 6.76 -0.59 -4.86
N GLY A 171 5.92 -1.38 -5.53
CA GLY A 171 6.33 -2.59 -6.24
C GLY A 171 7.41 -2.31 -7.29
N PHE A 172 7.30 -1.20 -8.03
CA PHE A 172 8.30 -0.77 -8.99
C PHE A 172 9.62 -0.36 -8.32
N ALA A 173 9.56 0.43 -7.24
CA ALA A 173 10.74 0.79 -6.45
C ALA A 173 11.43 -0.46 -5.87
N TRP A 174 10.66 -1.42 -5.38
CA TRP A 174 11.19 -2.69 -4.85
C TRP A 174 11.84 -3.54 -5.93
N PHE A 175 11.25 -3.62 -7.12
CA PHE A 175 11.82 -4.36 -8.25
C PHE A 175 13.20 -3.81 -8.65
N VAL A 176 13.32 -2.48 -8.80
CA VAL A 176 14.59 -1.79 -9.11
C VAL A 176 15.63 -1.93 -7.98
N LYS A 177 15.17 -2.14 -6.73
CA LYS A 177 16.05 -2.50 -5.61
C LYS A 177 16.53 -3.94 -5.73
N GLY A 178 15.62 -4.87 -6.04
CA GLY A 178 15.87 -6.30 -6.23
C GLY A 178 16.89 -6.62 -7.32
N ASP A 179 16.79 -5.98 -8.48
CA ASP A 179 17.71 -6.18 -9.62
C ASP A 179 19.18 -5.98 -9.26
N THR A 180 19.46 -5.17 -8.24
CA THR A 180 20.86 -4.93 -7.82
C THR A 180 21.44 -5.95 -6.89
N PHE A 181 20.63 -6.84 -6.33
CA PHE A 181 21.16 -8.04 -5.70
C PHE A 181 21.57 -9.04 -6.79
N ILE A 182 20.71 -9.25 -7.79
CA ILE A 182 20.94 -10.22 -8.88
C ILE A 182 22.16 -9.86 -9.73
N LEU A 183 22.33 -8.58 -10.09
CA LEU A 183 23.42 -8.12 -10.96
C LEU A 183 24.76 -7.89 -10.25
N LYS A 184 24.81 -8.04 -8.91
CA LYS A 184 26.08 -7.93 -8.16
C LYS A 184 26.81 -9.29 -8.06
N ASP A 185 26.09 -10.37 -8.36
CA ASP A 185 26.57 -11.76 -8.32
C ASP A 185 26.82 -12.34 -9.73
N ALA A 186 26.82 -11.51 -10.78
CA ALA A 186 27.12 -11.86 -12.18
C ALA A 186 28.33 -11.06 -12.69
#